data_AF-A0A497BNH7-F1
#
_entry.id   AF-A0A497BNH7-F1
#
_cell.length_a   1.000
_cell.length_b   1.000
_cell.length_c   1.000
_cell.angle_alpha   90.00
_cell.angle_beta   90.00
_cell.angle_gamma   90.00
#
_symmetry.space_group_name_H-M   'P 1'
#
loop_
_entity.id
_entity.type
_entity.pdbx_description
1 polymer ?
#
loop_
_entity_poly.entity_id
_entity_poly.type
_entity_poly.pdbx_seq_one_letter_code
_entity_poly.pdbx_strand_id
1 'polypeptide(L)'
;TFEPDVDSVEQFEATVAELAAEMQLYADAVPIAEFVPLPPQAYKRRRLVGRYGQLDVYIFDPYTIALSKIARGFEADLEDVMFMLHQGLIEFGELERHFDAVLPGAPQADIIPDEFRDYLEEIRRRLDKSDQ
;
A
#
# COMPACT_ATOMS: atom_id res chain seq x y z
N THR A 1 -6.32 7.57 -21.69
CA THR A 1 -5.31 6.67 -21.10
C THR A 1 -4.00 7.39 -21.15
N PHE A 2 -3.41 7.71 -20.00
CA PHE A 2 -2.10 8.34 -19.93
C PHE A 2 -1.11 7.18 -19.83
N GLU A 3 -0.65 6.68 -20.97
CA GLU A 3 0.51 5.80 -21.03
C GLU A 3 1.70 6.72 -21.20
N PRO A 4 2.48 6.98 -20.14
CA PRO A 4 3.67 7.81 -20.28
C PRO A 4 4.64 7.12 -21.24
N ASP A 5 5.35 7.92 -22.02
CA ASP A 5 6.45 7.45 -22.85
C ASP A 5 7.52 6.81 -21.95
N VAL A 6 8.09 5.67 -22.33
CA VAL A 6 9.03 4.92 -21.49
C VAL A 6 10.24 5.79 -21.13
N ASP A 7 10.72 6.55 -22.12
CA ASP A 7 11.82 7.52 -21.95
C ASP A 7 11.47 8.60 -20.92
N SER A 8 10.19 8.95 -20.77
CA SER A 8 9.74 9.95 -19.78
C SER A 8 9.68 9.39 -18.36
N VAL A 9 9.44 8.09 -18.19
CA VAL A 9 9.43 7.44 -16.86
C VAL A 9 10.86 7.27 -16.35
N GLU A 10 11.77 6.76 -17.18
CA GLU A 10 13.18 6.60 -16.79
C GLU A 10 13.82 7.94 -16.42
N GLN A 11 13.56 9.00 -17.20
CA GLN A 11 14.03 10.35 -16.88
C GLN A 11 13.44 10.87 -15.57
N PHE A 12 12.16 10.61 -15.31
CA PHE A 12 11.51 11.01 -14.06
C PHE A 12 12.14 10.28 -12.86
N GLU A 13 12.32 8.96 -12.95
CA GLU A 13 12.94 8.16 -11.89
C GLU A 13 14.38 8.60 -11.61
N ALA A 14 15.18 8.85 -12.66
CA ALA A 14 16.54 9.37 -12.51
C ALA A 14 16.55 10.74 -11.82
N THR A 15 15.65 11.65 -12.21
CA THR A 15 15.53 12.98 -11.60
C THR A 15 15.13 12.89 -10.12
N VAL A 16 14.20 12.00 -9.77
CA VAL A 16 13.79 11.77 -8.38
C VAL A 16 14.95 11.19 -7.56
N ALA A 17 15.71 10.25 -8.11
CA ALA A 17 16.85 9.65 -7.43
C ALA A 17 17.98 10.67 -7.17
N GLU A 18 18.30 11.52 -8.14
CA GLU A 18 19.27 12.61 -7.99
C GLU A 18 18.83 13.59 -6.89
N LEU A 19 17.57 14.03 -6.93
CA LEU A 19 17.03 14.94 -5.92
C LEU A 19 17.01 14.30 -4.52
N ALA A 20 16.63 13.03 -4.41
CA ALA A 20 16.65 12.31 -3.14
C ALA A 20 18.08 12.23 -2.57
N ALA A 21 19.08 11.96 -3.41
CA ALA A 21 20.48 11.95 -3.01
C ALA A 21 20.95 13.33 -2.51
N GLU A 22 20.62 14.42 -3.23
CA GLU A 22 20.94 15.79 -2.80
C GLU A 22 20.30 16.14 -1.45
N MET A 23 19.06 15.69 -1.23
CA MET A 23 18.31 15.91 0.00
C MET A 23 18.66 14.93 1.13
N GLN A 24 19.55 13.97 0.88
CA GLN A 24 19.88 12.88 1.80
C GLN A 24 18.63 12.07 2.22
N LEU A 25 17.70 11.87 1.29
CA LEU A 25 16.49 11.07 1.44
C LEU A 25 16.65 9.72 0.74
N TYR A 26 15.89 8.74 1.20
CA TYR A 26 15.75 7.45 0.53
C TYR A 26 14.48 7.46 -0.32
N ALA A 27 14.63 7.21 -1.63
CA ALA A 27 13.52 7.12 -2.57
C ALA A 27 13.87 6.11 -3.67
N ASP A 28 13.12 5.01 -3.72
CA ASP A 28 13.27 3.97 -4.73
C ASP A 28 11.95 3.76 -5.48
N ALA A 29 12.06 3.53 -6.79
CA ALA A 29 10.94 3.14 -7.62
C ALA A 29 10.75 1.62 -7.53
N VAL A 30 9.84 1.18 -6.66
CA VAL A 30 9.50 -0.25 -6.52
C VAL A 30 8.01 -0.46 -6.79
N PRO A 31 7.64 -1.34 -7.75
CA PRO A 31 6.24 -1.67 -7.99
C PRO A 31 5.60 -2.29 -6.74
N ILE A 32 4.52 -1.69 -6.24
CA ILE A 32 3.84 -2.21 -5.03
C ILE A 32 3.31 -3.65 -5.20
N ALA A 33 3.10 -4.09 -6.45
CA ALA A 33 2.68 -5.45 -6.79
C ALA A 33 3.74 -6.52 -6.48
N GLU A 34 5.01 -6.13 -6.30
CA GLU A 34 6.08 -7.02 -5.87
C GLU A 34 6.01 -7.35 -4.37
N PHE A 35 5.32 -6.52 -3.58
CA PHE A 35 5.16 -6.74 -2.14
C PHE A 35 3.87 -7.47 -1.78
N VAL A 36 2.80 -7.28 -2.56
CA VAL A 36 1.50 -7.91 -2.32
C VAL A 36 0.70 -7.99 -3.62
N PRO A 37 -0.05 -9.08 -3.87
CA PRO A 37 -0.92 -9.16 -5.03
C PRO A 37 -1.93 -8.01 -5.01
N LEU A 38 -2.19 -7.43 -6.19
CA LEU A 38 -3.07 -6.27 -6.27
C LEU A 38 -4.54 -6.69 -6.15
N PRO A 39 -5.30 -6.12 -5.19
CA PRO A 39 -6.74 -6.35 -5.11
C PRO A 39 -7.45 -5.82 -6.37
N PRO A 40 -8.60 -6.40 -6.75
CA PRO A 40 -9.35 -5.95 -7.91
C PRO A 40 -9.58 -4.44 -7.90
N GLN A 41 -9.34 -3.80 -9.06
CA GLN A 41 -9.55 -2.36 -9.26
C GLN A 41 -8.62 -1.43 -8.45
N ALA A 42 -7.46 -1.90 -7.94
CA ALA A 42 -6.50 -1.08 -7.19
C ALA A 42 -6.18 0.27 -7.85
N TYR A 43 -5.89 0.28 -9.15
CA TYR A 43 -5.59 1.50 -9.91
C TYR A 43 -6.71 2.56 -9.91
N LYS A 44 -7.96 2.18 -9.62
CA LYS A 44 -9.09 3.12 -9.54
C LYS A 44 -9.23 3.80 -8.17
N ARG A 45 -8.59 3.28 -7.12
CA ARG A 45 -8.71 3.77 -5.74
C ARG A 45 -7.67 4.81 -5.36
N ARG A 46 -6.96 5.36 -6.34
CA ARG A 46 -5.96 6.42 -6.12
C ARG A 46 -6.59 7.68 -5.53
N ARG A 47 -5.89 8.29 -4.58
CA ARG A 47 -6.31 9.53 -3.92
C ARG A 47 -5.28 10.61 -4.18
N LEU A 48 -5.74 11.76 -4.69
CA LEU A 48 -4.87 12.92 -4.87
C LEU A 48 -4.42 13.42 -3.48
N VAL A 49 -3.11 13.50 -3.28
CA VAL A 49 -2.49 14.15 -2.11
C VAL A 49 -2.46 15.65 -2.34
N GLY A 50 -2.01 16.07 -3.52
CA GLY A 50 -1.92 17.47 -3.88
C GLY A 50 -1.21 17.70 -5.20
N ARG A 51 -1.21 18.97 -5.62
CA ARG A 51 -0.45 19.48 -6.76
C ARG A 51 0.68 20.36 -6.25
N TYR A 52 1.89 20.05 -6.69
CA TYR A 52 3.12 20.77 -6.36
C TYR A 52 3.73 21.31 -7.65
N GLY A 53 3.33 22.54 -8.02
CA GLY A 53 3.68 23.10 -9.31
C GLY A 53 3.07 22.30 -10.46
N GLN A 54 3.91 21.63 -11.24
CA GLN A 54 3.50 20.77 -12.37
C GLN A 54 3.36 19.29 -11.98
N LEU A 55 3.58 18.93 -10.72
CA LEU A 55 3.52 17.55 -10.24
C LEU A 55 2.21 17.28 -9.49
N ASP A 56 1.44 16.29 -9.97
CA ASP A 56 0.30 15.74 -9.21
C ASP A 56 0.75 14.48 -8.46
N VAL A 57 0.60 14.48 -7.13
CA VAL A 57 0.99 13.36 -6.27
C VAL A 57 -0.24 12.61 -5.80
N TYR A 58 -0.23 11.30 -5.95
CA TYR A 58 -1.33 10.43 -5.55
C TYR A 58 -0.86 9.33 -4.60
N ILE A 59 -1.69 8.99 -3.62
CA ILE A 59 -1.64 7.70 -2.93
C ILE A 59 -2.27 6.68 -3.87
N PHE A 60 -1.61 5.55 -4.11
CA PHE A 60 -2.03 4.57 -5.11
C PHE A 60 -3.34 3.84 -4.74
N ASP A 61 -3.33 3.03 -3.69
CA ASP A 61 -4.52 2.34 -3.19
C ASP A 61 -4.32 2.09 -1.69
N PRO A 62 -5.09 2.76 -0.82
CA PRO A 62 -4.98 2.57 0.62
C PRO A 62 -5.14 1.10 1.05
N TYR A 63 -5.94 0.31 0.34
CA TYR A 63 -6.11 -1.11 0.67
C TYR A 63 -4.89 -1.95 0.28
N THR A 64 -4.29 -1.73 -0.89
CA THR A 64 -3.01 -2.37 -1.24
C THR A 64 -1.91 -2.01 -0.24
N ILE A 65 -1.83 -0.74 0.17
CA ILE A 65 -0.87 -0.30 1.18
C ILE A 65 -1.10 -1.04 2.51
N ALA A 66 -2.35 -1.08 3.00
CA ALA A 66 -2.67 -1.81 4.22
C ALA A 66 -2.33 -3.30 4.12
N LEU A 67 -2.66 -3.96 3.00
CA LEU A 67 -2.35 -5.38 2.78
C LEU A 67 -0.83 -5.64 2.77
N SER A 68 -0.03 -4.76 2.15
CA SER A 68 1.44 -4.89 2.17
C SER A 68 2.03 -4.76 3.58
N LYS A 69 1.39 -3.96 4.45
CA LYS A 69 1.77 -3.81 5.86
C LYS A 69 1.40 -5.04 6.68
N ILE A 70 0.17 -5.53 6.51
CA ILE A 70 -0.29 -6.76 7.17
C ILE A 70 0.57 -7.95 6.75
N ALA A 71 0.97 -8.05 5.47
CA ALA A 71 1.83 -9.12 4.98
C ALA A 71 3.22 -9.15 5.64
N ARG A 72 3.75 -7.98 6.05
CA ARG A 72 5.02 -7.86 6.77
C ARG A 72 4.90 -8.10 8.28
N GLY A 73 3.76 -7.76 8.87
CA GLY A 73 3.40 -8.11 10.25
C GLY A 73 4.23 -7.44 11.36
N PHE A 74 5.04 -6.42 11.08
CA PHE A 74 5.72 -5.68 12.15
C PHE A 74 4.73 -4.89 12.99
N GLU A 75 5.03 -4.70 14.28
CA GLU A 75 4.12 -3.98 15.20
C GLU A 75 3.75 -2.58 14.69
N ALA A 76 4.73 -1.81 14.18
CA ALA A 76 4.49 -0.51 13.57
C ALA A 76 3.63 -0.59 12.29
N ASP A 77 3.74 -1.67 11.51
CA ASP A 77 2.89 -1.89 10.35
C ASP A 77 1.44 -2.15 10.76
N LEU A 78 1.22 -2.90 11.86
CA LEU A 78 -0.12 -3.11 12.41
C LEU A 78 -0.71 -1.82 13.00
N GLU A 79 0.11 -1.01 13.70
CA GLU A 79 -0.28 0.31 14.20
C GLU A 79 -0.70 1.25 13.06
N ASP A 80 0.03 1.27 11.95
CA ASP A 80 -0.31 2.06 10.77
C ASP A 80 -1.66 1.64 10.18
N VAL A 81 -1.93 0.32 10.07
CA VAL A 81 -3.22 -0.19 9.58
C VAL A 81 -4.36 0.20 10.53
N MET A 82 -4.14 0.10 11.84
CA MET A 82 -5.10 0.55 12.85
C MET A 82 -5.37 2.06 12.74
N PHE A 83 -4.33 2.88 12.53
CA PHE A 83 -4.50 4.30 12.28
C PHE A 83 -5.36 4.54 11.03
N MET A 84 -5.10 3.83 9.94
CA MET A 84 -5.89 3.95 8.70
C MET A 84 -7.38 3.60 8.93
N LEU A 85 -7.68 2.58 9.73
CA LEU A 85 -9.04 2.20 10.10
C LEU A 85 -9.71 3.27 10.98
N HIS A 86 -9.05 3.71 12.05
CA HIS A 86 -9.60 4.72 12.96
C HIS A 86 -9.83 6.08 12.30
N GLN A 87 -9.01 6.44 11.31
CA GLN A 87 -9.18 7.68 10.53
C GLN A 87 -10.19 7.53 9.38
N GLY A 88 -10.82 6.36 9.22
CA GLY A 88 -11.75 6.10 8.12
C GLY A 88 -11.10 6.17 6.74
N LEU A 89 -9.78 5.99 6.65
CA LEU A 89 -9.08 5.95 5.36
C LEU A 89 -9.40 4.66 4.60
N ILE A 90 -9.65 3.58 5.35
CA ILE A 90 -10.11 2.28 4.88
C ILE A 90 -11.20 1.77 5.82
N GLU A 91 -12.04 0.85 5.33
CA GLU A 91 -13.06 0.16 6.11
C GLU A 91 -12.67 -1.31 6.30
N PHE A 92 -12.82 -1.85 7.51
CA PHE A 92 -12.39 -3.21 7.82
C PHE A 92 -13.08 -4.26 6.93
N GLY A 93 -14.39 -4.15 6.72
CA GLY A 93 -15.13 -5.10 5.88
C GLY A 93 -14.79 -5.04 4.38
N GLU A 94 -14.24 -3.92 3.88
CA GLU A 94 -13.67 -3.84 2.52
C GLU A 94 -12.24 -4.40 2.50
N LEU A 95 -11.45 -4.14 3.56
CA LEU A 95 -10.11 -4.71 3.72
C LEU A 95 -10.15 -6.24 3.73
N GLU A 96 -11.08 -6.85 4.46
CA GLU A 96 -11.31 -8.30 4.48
C GLU A 96 -11.63 -8.85 3.08
N ARG A 97 -12.54 -8.19 2.35
CA ARG A 97 -12.88 -8.59 0.97
C ARG A 97 -11.68 -8.52 0.03
N HIS A 98 -10.85 -7.50 0.18
CA HIS A 98 -9.62 -7.38 -0.60
C HIS A 98 -8.58 -8.42 -0.20
N PHE A 99 -8.44 -8.70 1.10
CA PHE A 99 -7.60 -9.78 1.61
C PHE A 99 -7.98 -11.13 1.00
N ASP A 100 -9.27 -11.50 1.06
CA ASP A 100 -9.76 -12.75 0.49
C ASP A 100 -9.49 -12.87 -1.02
N ALA A 101 -9.53 -11.75 -1.73
CA ALA A 101 -9.24 -11.70 -3.16
C ALA A 101 -7.75 -11.89 -3.48
N VAL A 102 -6.84 -11.39 -2.63
CA VAL A 102 -5.39 -11.45 -2.88
C VAL A 102 -4.72 -12.68 -2.27
N LEU A 103 -5.32 -13.26 -1.23
CA LEU A 103 -4.74 -14.38 -0.49
C LEU A 103 -4.36 -15.60 -1.35
N PRO A 104 -5.13 -16.01 -2.37
CA PRO A 104 -4.70 -17.10 -3.26
C PRO A 104 -3.41 -16.79 -4.04
N GLY A 105 -3.08 -15.52 -4.20
CA GLY A 105 -1.87 -15.02 -4.85
C GLY A 105 -0.71 -14.73 -3.88
N ALA A 106 -0.91 -14.90 -2.57
CA ALA A 106 0.09 -14.54 -1.55
C ALA A 106 1.43 -15.29 -1.71
N PRO A 107 1.46 -16.62 -1.96
CA PRO A 107 2.72 -17.35 -2.13
C PRO A 107 3.58 -16.86 -3.30
N GLN A 108 2.96 -16.30 -4.35
CA GLN A 108 3.66 -15.76 -5.52
C GLN A 108 4.40 -14.45 -5.23
N ALA A 109 4.03 -13.78 -4.13
CA ALA A 109 4.68 -12.58 -3.62
C ALA A 109 5.55 -12.87 -2.38
N ASP A 110 5.95 -14.14 -2.18
CA ASP A 110 6.72 -14.61 -1.02
C ASP A 110 6.05 -14.33 0.34
N ILE A 111 4.71 -14.24 0.36
CA ILE A 111 3.92 -14.07 1.59
C ILE A 111 3.47 -15.45 2.11
N ILE A 112 3.72 -15.72 3.39
CA ILE A 112 3.23 -16.93 4.07
C ILE A 112 1.73 -16.76 4.37
N PRO A 113 0.82 -17.57 3.78
CA PRO A 113 -0.62 -17.33 3.91
C PRO A 113 -1.15 -17.42 5.34
N ASP A 114 -0.58 -18.31 6.16
CA ASP A 114 -1.02 -18.50 7.55
C ASP A 114 -0.63 -17.29 8.40
N GLU A 115 0.61 -16.80 8.31
CA GLU A 115 1.05 -15.57 8.99
C GLU A 115 0.21 -14.37 8.53
N PHE A 116 -0.07 -14.28 7.23
CA PHE A 116 -0.88 -13.19 6.68
C PHE A 116 -2.31 -13.18 7.25
N ARG A 117 -2.91 -14.36 7.48
CA ARG A 117 -4.20 -14.50 8.18
C ARG A 117 -4.08 -14.10 9.64
N ASP A 118 -3.07 -14.59 10.35
CA ASP A 118 -2.85 -14.29 11.77
C ASP A 118 -2.73 -12.77 12.00
N TYR A 119 -2.03 -12.05 11.11
CA TYR A 119 -1.92 -10.60 11.19
C TYR A 119 -3.24 -9.87 10.91
N LEU A 120 -4.06 -10.35 9.98
CA LEU A 120 -5.39 -9.77 9.76
C LEU A 120 -6.32 -10.02 10.97
N GLU A 121 -6.26 -11.21 11.56
CA GLU A 121 -7.02 -11.55 12.77
C GLU A 121 -6.59 -10.68 13.96
N GLU A 122 -5.29 -10.40 14.08
CA GLU A 122 -4.78 -9.49 15.09
C GLU A 122 -5.31 -8.05 14.90
N ILE A 123 -5.40 -7.55 13.68
CA ILE A 123 -6.05 -6.25 13.38
C ILE A 123 -7.52 -6.27 13.82
N ARG A 124 -8.27 -7.33 13.49
CA ARG A 124 -9.68 -7.47 13.93
C ARG A 124 -9.79 -7.38 15.45
N ARG A 125 -8.96 -8.17 16.15
CA ARG A 125 -8.95 -8.23 17.62
C ARG A 125 -8.62 -6.88 18.25
N ARG A 126 -7.73 -6.09 17.64
CA ARG A 126 -7.40 -4.73 18.11
C ARG A 126 -8.57 -3.79 17.90
N LEU A 127 -9.21 -3.83 16.73
CA LEU A 127 -10.37 -3.00 16.40
C LEU A 127 -11.54 -3.25 17.38
N ASP A 128 -11.86 -4.52 17.64
CA ASP A 128 -12.93 -4.91 18.58
C ASP A 128 -12.68 -4.43 20.02
N LYS A 129 -11.42 -4.20 20.39
CA LYS A 129 -11.03 -3.65 21.70
C LYS A 129 -11.07 -2.13 21.75
N SER A 130 -10.87 -1.45 20.62
CA SER A 130 -10.94 0.00 20.52
C SER A 130 -12.37 0.53 20.49
N ASP A 131 -13.33 -0.32 20.07
CA ASP A 131 -14.76 0.00 20.04
C ASP A 131 -15.49 -0.25 21.38
N GLN A 132 -14.78 -0.75 22.41
CA GLN A 132 -15.29 -0.95 23.79
C GLN A 132 -14.89 0.20 24.72
#